data_AF-A0AAJ7JFS7-F1
#
_entry.id   AF-A0AAJ7JFS7-F1
#
_cell.length_a   1.000
_cell.length_b   1.000
_cell.length_c   1.000
_cell.angle_alpha   90.00
_cell.angle_beta   90.00
_cell.angle_gamma   90.00
#
_symmetry.space_group_name_H-M   'P 1'
#
loop_
_entity.id
_entity.type
_entity.pdbx_description
1 polymer ?
#
loop_
_entity_poly.entity_id
_entity_poly.type
_entity_poly.pdbx_seq_one_letter_code
_entity_poly.pdbx_strand_id
1 'polypeptide(L)'
;NVIYKKLGKPVKAYENCKESETVEELHNIRNNENAIHMESLAVRERILGTQNPEVPRHVVFRGILFAESERFDKCIDLWLHALHLKQMNDIPVGKDILRFVQVFSQMIVEEIEIDFAPVLSVLESCVMELANNKSKVNNPDSEMESNIMTTLYILTILTKLLSLKGNRYEMEDKCRAHHLVRRICALQLRLKDGQTLLHLAVNEDTLVDYSITNHVCKYPCAATAKLLIDCGADVNALDSNRNTPLHLIIDYGEPISDFMTINTIIMELIEAGAHMDTVNNRWKTPYDAVTTGVPKTILRTHTKLSLKCMAAKAVKFYDISYRGNVPRCLESFIELHGFDLNQC
;
A
#
# COMPACT_ATOMS: atom_id res chain seq x y z
N ASN A 1 32.52 -45.42 4.99
CA ASN A 1 31.46 -44.87 4.11
C ASN A 1 31.75 -43.41 3.83
N VAL A 2 32.26 -43.09 2.64
CA VAL A 2 32.38 -41.70 2.19
C VAL A 2 30.97 -41.21 1.87
N ILE A 3 30.49 -40.18 2.58
CA ILE A 3 29.20 -39.56 2.29
C ILE A 3 29.46 -38.50 1.22
N TYR A 4 29.03 -38.77 -0.01
CA TYR A 4 29.14 -37.81 -1.10
C TYR A 4 28.17 -36.64 -0.90
N LYS A 5 28.66 -35.43 -1.20
CA LYS A 5 27.86 -34.20 -1.20
C LYS A 5 26.73 -34.35 -2.21
N LYS A 6 25.49 -34.19 -1.77
CA LYS A 6 24.34 -34.04 -2.67
C LYS A 6 24.14 -32.56 -2.92
N LEU A 7 24.30 -32.12 -4.17
CA LEU A 7 24.10 -30.73 -4.54
C LEU A 7 22.61 -30.35 -4.54
N GLY A 8 22.33 -29.12 -4.11
CA GLY A 8 21.00 -28.52 -4.20
C GLY A 8 20.69 -28.02 -5.62
N LYS A 9 19.44 -27.66 -5.87
CA LYS A 9 19.10 -26.94 -7.11
C LYS A 9 19.69 -25.53 -7.03
N PRO A 10 20.27 -25.00 -8.13
CA PRO A 10 20.73 -23.61 -8.15
C PRO A 10 19.58 -22.65 -7.87
N VAL A 11 19.85 -21.66 -7.02
CA VAL A 11 18.90 -20.61 -6.66
C VAL A 11 19.27 -19.36 -7.45
N LYS A 12 18.31 -18.80 -8.20
CA LYS A 12 18.53 -17.61 -9.04
C LYS A 12 19.11 -16.43 -8.26
N ALA A 13 18.58 -16.18 -7.06
CA ALA A 13 19.03 -15.11 -6.18
C ALA A 13 20.49 -15.25 -5.72
N TYR A 14 21.03 -16.48 -5.72
CA TYR A 14 22.45 -16.77 -5.46
C TYR A 14 23.25 -16.84 -6.76
N GLU A 15 22.83 -16.11 -7.79
CA GLU A 15 23.45 -16.08 -9.12
C GLU A 15 23.50 -17.46 -9.80
N ASN A 16 22.58 -18.36 -9.45
CA ASN A 16 22.62 -19.77 -9.84
C ASN A 16 23.98 -20.45 -9.50
N CYS A 17 24.63 -20.00 -8.42
CA CYS A 17 25.88 -20.55 -7.94
C CYS A 17 25.76 -22.06 -7.72
N LYS A 18 26.72 -22.81 -8.26
CA LYS A 18 26.90 -24.23 -7.99
C LYS A 18 27.97 -24.37 -6.92
N GLU A 19 27.66 -25.11 -5.87
CA GLU A 19 28.62 -25.30 -4.79
C GLU A 19 29.81 -26.14 -5.26
N SER A 20 31.00 -25.77 -4.81
CA SER A 20 32.25 -26.49 -5.07
C SER A 20 32.14 -27.93 -4.57
N GLU A 21 32.40 -28.92 -5.43
CA GLU A 21 32.42 -30.34 -5.12
C GLU A 21 33.82 -30.81 -4.72
N THR A 22 34.85 -30.12 -5.20
CA THR A 22 36.25 -30.45 -4.93
C THR A 22 37.01 -29.32 -4.21
N VAL A 23 38.11 -29.66 -3.55
CA VAL A 23 39.01 -28.68 -2.90
C VAL A 23 39.64 -27.74 -3.93
N GLU A 24 39.88 -28.23 -5.16
CA GLU A 24 40.42 -27.43 -6.26
C GLU A 24 39.42 -26.35 -6.71
N GLU A 25 38.14 -26.70 -6.89
CA GLU A 25 37.07 -25.74 -7.19
C GLU A 25 36.95 -24.67 -6.09
N LEU A 26 37.03 -25.08 -4.82
CA LEU A 26 37.01 -24.15 -3.69
C LEU A 26 38.25 -23.21 -3.70
N HIS A 27 39.41 -23.72 -4.08
CA HIS A 27 40.62 -22.89 -4.23
C HIS A 27 40.52 -21.92 -5.41
N ASN A 28 39.79 -22.25 -6.48
CA ASN A 28 39.59 -21.36 -7.62
C ASN A 28 38.78 -20.10 -7.24
N ILE A 29 37.87 -20.20 -6.28
CA ILE A 29 37.06 -19.06 -5.82
C ILE A 29 37.67 -18.29 -4.65
N ARG A 30 38.82 -18.71 -4.10
CA ARG A 30 39.39 -18.17 -2.84
C ARG A 30 39.60 -16.65 -2.81
N ASN A 31 39.82 -16.03 -3.96
CA ASN A 31 40.06 -14.59 -4.11
C ASN A 31 38.81 -13.83 -4.59
N ASN A 32 37.70 -14.54 -4.82
CA ASN A 32 36.43 -13.95 -5.25
C ASN A 32 35.47 -13.94 -4.06
N GLU A 33 35.49 -12.84 -3.31
CA GLU A 33 34.64 -12.67 -2.12
C GLU A 33 33.16 -12.88 -2.43
N ASN A 34 32.68 -12.39 -3.57
CA ASN A 34 31.29 -12.56 -3.96
C ASN A 34 30.92 -14.03 -4.17
N ALA A 35 31.75 -14.78 -4.91
CA ALA A 35 31.51 -16.20 -5.12
C ALA A 35 31.50 -16.99 -3.81
N ILE A 36 32.43 -16.69 -2.89
CA ILE A 36 32.47 -17.32 -1.56
C ILE A 36 31.18 -17.04 -0.78
N HIS A 37 30.71 -15.79 -0.78
CA HIS A 37 29.49 -15.43 -0.09
C HIS A 37 28.24 -16.06 -0.70
N MET A 38 28.11 -16.06 -2.03
CA MET A 38 26.95 -16.68 -2.71
C MET A 38 26.95 -18.20 -2.52
N GLU A 39 28.11 -18.85 -2.61
CA GLU A 39 28.24 -20.29 -2.32
C GLU A 39 27.90 -20.58 -0.85
N SER A 40 28.35 -19.74 0.09
CA SER A 40 28.02 -19.88 1.52
C SER A 40 26.51 -19.83 1.79
N LEU A 41 25.78 -18.95 1.10
CA LEU A 41 24.32 -18.88 1.20
C LEU A 41 23.65 -20.13 0.61
N ALA A 42 24.09 -20.59 -0.55
CA ALA A 42 23.58 -21.81 -1.19
C ALA A 42 23.81 -23.05 -0.31
N VAL A 43 25.01 -23.19 0.25
CA VAL A 43 25.37 -24.26 1.20
C VAL A 43 24.46 -24.20 2.43
N ARG A 44 24.28 -23.02 3.01
CA ARG A 44 23.45 -22.83 4.21
C ARG A 44 21.99 -23.22 3.96
N GLU A 45 21.37 -22.72 2.88
CA GLU A 45 19.99 -23.06 2.53
C GLU A 45 19.83 -24.55 2.25
N ARG A 46 20.79 -25.16 1.52
CA ARG A 46 20.74 -26.60 1.26
C ARG A 46 20.80 -27.44 2.54
N ILE A 47 21.69 -27.08 3.48
CA ILE A 47 21.90 -27.86 4.71
C ILE A 47 20.72 -27.67 5.68
N LEU A 48 20.29 -26.42 5.89
CA LEU A 48 19.24 -26.11 6.86
C LEU A 48 17.83 -26.35 6.29
N GLY A 49 17.68 -26.28 4.97
CA GLY A 49 16.39 -26.38 4.27
C GLY A 49 15.64 -25.04 4.23
N THR A 50 14.72 -24.91 3.27
CA THR A 50 13.89 -23.71 3.07
C THR A 50 12.88 -23.48 4.20
N GLN A 51 12.61 -24.51 5.02
CA GLN A 51 11.70 -24.44 6.17
C GLN A 51 12.40 -23.94 7.46
N ASN A 52 13.67 -23.56 7.38
CA ASN A 52 14.41 -23.10 8.53
C ASN A 52 14.35 -21.56 8.66
N PRO A 53 13.84 -21.02 9.79
CA PRO A 53 13.64 -19.59 9.98
C PRO A 53 14.93 -18.76 10.07
N GLU A 54 16.09 -19.40 10.25
CA GLU A 54 17.40 -18.72 10.31
C GLU A 54 18.00 -18.44 8.92
N VAL A 55 17.56 -19.15 7.88
CA VAL A 55 18.09 -18.98 6.51
C VAL A 55 17.88 -17.56 5.99
N PRO A 56 16.66 -16.97 6.05
CA PRO A 56 16.40 -15.65 5.46
C PRO A 56 17.27 -14.53 6.02
N ARG A 57 17.62 -14.56 7.31
CA ARG A 57 18.39 -13.49 7.98
C ARG A 57 19.71 -13.20 7.27
N HIS A 58 20.42 -14.26 6.89
CA HIS A 58 21.72 -14.12 6.22
C HIS A 58 21.59 -13.68 4.76
N VAL A 59 20.51 -14.07 4.08
CA VAL A 59 20.19 -13.60 2.74
C VAL A 59 19.88 -12.10 2.74
N VAL A 60 19.05 -11.65 3.69
CA VAL A 60 18.75 -10.21 3.88
C VAL A 60 20.03 -9.43 4.14
N PHE A 61 20.89 -9.91 5.03
CA PHE A 61 22.16 -9.25 5.35
C PHE A 61 23.07 -9.10 4.12
N ARG A 62 23.18 -10.14 3.28
CA ARG A 62 23.94 -10.01 2.03
C ARG A 62 23.33 -8.99 1.08
N GLY A 63 21.99 -8.91 1.00
CA GLY A 63 21.31 -7.89 0.22
C GLY A 63 21.57 -6.46 0.72
N ILE A 64 21.68 -6.23 2.03
CA ILE A 64 22.06 -4.92 2.60
C ILE A 64 23.42 -4.49 2.08
N LEU A 65 24.43 -5.37 2.10
CA LEU A 65 25.77 -5.04 1.60
C LEU A 65 25.77 -4.68 0.11
N PHE A 66 24.90 -5.32 -0.68
CA PHE A 66 24.71 -4.95 -2.09
C PHE A 66 24.02 -3.59 -2.25
N ALA A 67 23.02 -3.28 -1.43
CA ALA A 67 22.37 -1.97 -1.43
C ALA A 67 23.36 -0.84 -1.07
N GLU A 68 24.22 -1.06 -0.07
CA GLU A 68 25.29 -0.12 0.32
C GLU A 68 26.34 0.08 -0.78
N SER A 69 26.47 -0.89 -1.70
CA SER A 69 27.36 -0.83 -2.86
C SER A 69 26.64 -0.39 -4.13
N GLU A 70 25.41 0.16 -4.04
CA GLU A 70 24.55 0.58 -5.16
C GLU A 70 24.21 -0.54 -6.15
N ARG A 71 24.39 -1.80 -5.76
CA ARG A 71 24.04 -3.00 -6.52
C ARG A 71 22.60 -3.42 -6.22
N PHE A 72 21.67 -2.53 -6.55
CA PHE A 72 20.24 -2.71 -6.27
C PHE A 72 19.63 -3.94 -6.96
N ASP A 73 20.11 -4.27 -8.16
CA ASP A 73 19.74 -5.50 -8.90
C ASP A 73 19.90 -6.76 -8.03
N LYS A 74 21.09 -6.93 -7.45
CA LYS A 74 21.42 -8.09 -6.60
C LYS A 74 20.77 -8.03 -5.24
N CYS A 75 20.63 -6.82 -4.68
CA CYS A 75 19.90 -6.61 -3.44
C CYS A 75 18.44 -7.08 -3.58
N ILE A 76 17.75 -6.64 -4.63
CA ILE A 76 16.34 -6.97 -4.90
C ILE A 76 16.17 -8.48 -5.09
N ASP A 77 17.03 -9.13 -5.89
CA ASP A 77 16.97 -10.58 -6.10
C ASP A 77 17.09 -11.37 -4.78
N LEU A 78 18.05 -10.98 -3.92
CA LEU A 78 18.25 -11.63 -2.62
C LEU A 78 17.10 -11.36 -1.65
N TRP A 79 16.62 -10.13 -1.58
CA TRP A 79 15.52 -9.77 -0.68
C TRP A 79 14.20 -10.40 -1.11
N LEU A 80 13.93 -10.55 -2.42
CA LEU A 80 12.73 -11.23 -2.91
C LEU A 80 12.76 -12.72 -2.54
N HIS A 81 13.92 -13.36 -2.65
CA HIS A 81 14.09 -14.74 -2.20
C HIS A 81 13.93 -14.88 -0.68
N ALA A 82 14.54 -13.97 0.11
CA ALA A 82 14.37 -13.97 1.56
C ALA A 82 12.90 -13.72 1.98
N LEU A 83 12.20 -12.85 1.27
CA LEU A 83 10.77 -12.55 1.47
C LEU A 83 9.93 -13.80 1.23
N HIS A 84 10.18 -14.52 0.14
CA HIS A 84 9.53 -15.78 -0.17
C HIS A 84 9.78 -16.84 0.92
N LEU A 85 11.04 -17.02 1.34
CA LEU A 85 11.36 -17.97 2.41
C LEU A 85 10.65 -17.62 3.72
N LYS A 86 10.55 -16.33 4.08
CA LYS A 86 9.82 -15.91 5.29
C LYS A 86 8.32 -16.20 5.20
N GLN A 87 7.69 -15.89 4.07
CA GLN A 87 6.27 -16.16 3.85
C GLN A 87 5.95 -17.66 3.91
N MET A 88 6.82 -18.51 3.34
CA MET A 88 6.66 -19.97 3.43
C MET A 88 6.69 -20.50 4.87
N ASN A 89 7.33 -19.78 5.77
CA ASN A 89 7.48 -20.14 7.19
C ASN A 89 6.53 -19.36 8.12
N ASP A 90 5.53 -18.65 7.58
CA ASP A 90 4.59 -17.77 8.32
C ASP A 90 5.31 -16.74 9.22
N ILE A 91 6.48 -16.28 8.80
CA ILE A 91 7.25 -15.24 9.49
C ILE A 91 6.75 -13.86 9.00
N PRO A 92 6.40 -12.92 9.89
CA PRO A 92 5.99 -11.57 9.50
C PRO A 92 7.04 -10.86 8.65
N VAL A 93 6.60 -10.18 7.60
CA VAL A 93 7.47 -9.56 6.59
C VAL A 93 7.35 -8.04 6.51
N GLY A 94 6.53 -7.40 7.35
CA GLY A 94 6.32 -5.94 7.33
C GLY A 94 7.62 -5.12 7.28
N LYS A 95 8.61 -5.48 8.11
CA LYS A 95 9.93 -4.83 8.14
C LYS A 95 10.73 -5.04 6.86
N ASP A 96 10.56 -6.17 6.19
CA ASP A 96 11.25 -6.48 4.93
C ASP A 96 10.61 -5.70 3.77
N ILE A 97 9.28 -5.61 3.72
CA ILE A 97 8.56 -4.77 2.75
C ILE A 97 8.97 -3.31 2.90
N LEU A 98 9.12 -2.80 4.13
CA LEU A 98 9.60 -1.45 4.35
C LEU A 98 11.02 -1.21 3.81
N ARG A 99 11.92 -2.21 3.89
CA ARG A 99 13.26 -2.09 3.27
C ARG A 99 13.16 -1.94 1.75
N PHE A 100 12.24 -2.65 1.10
CA PHE A 100 11.95 -2.46 -0.32
C PHE A 100 11.45 -1.04 -0.62
N VAL A 101 10.54 -0.50 0.20
CA VAL A 101 10.10 0.90 0.07
C VAL A 101 11.30 1.86 0.10
N GLN A 102 12.23 1.66 1.04
CA GLN A 102 13.41 2.50 1.20
C GLN A 102 14.34 2.41 -0.02
N VAL A 103 14.67 1.19 -0.48
CA VAL A 103 15.52 0.98 -1.67
C VAL A 103 14.87 1.51 -2.93
N PHE A 104 13.59 1.23 -3.17
CA PHE A 104 12.88 1.77 -4.33
C PHE A 104 12.79 3.30 -4.27
N SER A 105 12.61 3.88 -3.08
CA SER A 105 12.63 5.35 -2.92
C SER A 105 14.01 5.91 -3.26
N GLN A 106 15.08 5.28 -2.81
CA GLN A 106 16.46 5.67 -3.13
C GLN A 106 16.72 5.59 -4.64
N MET A 107 16.37 4.48 -5.28
CA MET A 107 16.51 4.30 -6.72
C MET A 107 15.74 5.35 -7.52
N ILE A 108 14.54 5.77 -7.07
CA ILE A 108 13.79 6.86 -7.71
C ILE A 108 14.51 8.20 -7.57
N VAL A 109 15.07 8.49 -6.39
CA VAL A 109 15.79 9.76 -6.12
C VAL A 109 17.10 9.82 -6.93
N GLU A 110 17.79 8.70 -7.08
CA GLU A 110 19.02 8.56 -7.86
C GLU A 110 18.77 8.33 -9.36
N GLU A 111 17.50 8.39 -9.80
CA GLU A 111 17.06 8.17 -11.19
C GLU A 111 17.48 6.81 -11.79
N ILE A 112 17.72 5.81 -10.94
CA ILE A 112 18.05 4.44 -11.32
C ILE A 112 16.78 3.74 -11.84
N GLU A 113 16.94 2.95 -12.92
CA GLU A 113 15.82 2.22 -13.50
C GLU A 113 15.33 1.09 -12.57
N ILE A 114 14.02 1.07 -12.32
CA ILE A 114 13.35 0.06 -11.53
C ILE A 114 12.51 -0.81 -12.46
N ASP A 115 12.80 -2.10 -12.45
CA ASP A 115 11.96 -3.10 -13.09
C ASP A 115 10.61 -3.19 -12.38
N PHE A 116 9.54 -3.33 -13.16
CA PHE A 116 8.18 -3.35 -12.62
C PHE A 116 7.87 -4.65 -11.86
N ALA A 117 8.43 -5.77 -12.32
CA ALA A 117 8.19 -7.10 -11.76
C ALA A 117 8.57 -7.24 -10.27
N PRO A 118 9.72 -6.73 -9.79
CA PRO A 118 10.01 -6.63 -8.36
C PRO A 118 8.95 -5.88 -7.56
N VAL A 119 8.49 -4.71 -8.04
CA VAL A 119 7.48 -3.89 -7.35
C VAL A 119 6.16 -4.65 -7.25
N LEU A 120 5.74 -5.35 -8.32
CA LEU A 120 4.55 -6.21 -8.29
C LEU A 120 4.69 -7.38 -7.31
N SER A 121 5.86 -7.99 -7.23
CA SER A 121 6.13 -9.11 -6.31
C SER A 121 6.09 -8.67 -4.84
N VAL A 122 6.59 -7.46 -4.55
CA VAL A 122 6.48 -6.85 -3.23
C VAL A 122 5.03 -6.47 -2.92
N LEU A 123 4.28 -5.91 -3.88
CA LEU A 123 2.86 -5.61 -3.70
C LEU A 123 2.02 -6.87 -3.43
N GLU A 124 2.31 -7.96 -4.14
CA GLU A 124 1.68 -9.26 -3.87
C GLU A 124 1.98 -9.76 -2.45
N SER A 125 3.20 -9.52 -1.97
CA SER A 125 3.60 -9.80 -0.59
C SER A 125 2.85 -8.94 0.43
N CYS A 126 2.60 -7.66 0.14
CA CYS A 126 1.74 -6.81 0.96
C CYS A 126 0.33 -7.38 1.07
N VAL A 127 -0.27 -7.84 -0.05
CA VAL A 127 -1.60 -8.44 -0.06
C VAL A 127 -1.66 -9.68 0.84
N MET A 128 -0.67 -10.56 0.73
CA MET A 128 -0.59 -11.79 1.54
C MET A 128 -0.42 -11.47 3.02
N GLU A 129 0.48 -10.56 3.37
CA GLU A 129 0.73 -10.16 4.76
C GLU A 129 -0.51 -9.52 5.39
N LEU A 130 -1.16 -8.59 4.70
CA LEU A 130 -2.37 -7.93 5.19
C LEU A 130 -3.54 -8.91 5.35
N ALA A 131 -3.70 -9.85 4.43
CA ALA A 131 -4.71 -10.89 4.53
C ALA A 131 -4.45 -11.82 5.74
N ASN A 132 -3.19 -12.23 5.94
CA ASN A 132 -2.78 -13.04 7.08
C ASN A 132 -3.02 -12.29 8.39
N ASN A 133 -2.61 -11.02 8.48
CA ASN A 133 -2.80 -10.18 9.65
C ASN A 133 -4.28 -10.01 10.01
N LYS A 134 -5.16 -9.89 9.01
CA LYS A 134 -6.61 -9.80 9.23
C LYS A 134 -7.21 -11.11 9.77
N SER A 135 -6.63 -12.25 9.39
CA SER A 135 -7.08 -13.57 9.87
C SER A 135 -6.60 -13.90 11.29
N LYS A 136 -5.48 -13.31 11.73
CA LYS A 136 -4.89 -13.55 13.05
C LYS A 136 -5.61 -12.71 14.12
N VAL A 137 -6.34 -13.38 15.02
CA VAL A 137 -7.14 -12.75 16.10
C VAL A 137 -6.30 -11.90 17.07
N ASN A 138 -4.99 -12.14 17.16
CA ASN A 138 -4.09 -11.53 18.14
C ASN A 138 -3.02 -10.60 17.53
N ASN A 139 -3.20 -10.11 16.30
CA ASN A 139 -2.20 -9.24 15.70
C ASN A 139 -2.17 -7.88 16.42
N PRO A 140 -1.03 -7.39 16.93
CA PRO A 140 -0.99 -6.08 17.58
C PRO A 140 -1.38 -5.01 16.56
N ASP A 141 -2.35 -4.17 16.91
CA ASP A 141 -2.88 -3.16 15.99
C ASP A 141 -1.78 -2.27 15.39
N SER A 142 -0.72 -1.97 16.16
CA SER A 142 0.42 -1.17 15.70
C SER A 142 1.16 -1.80 14.51
N GLU A 143 1.23 -3.13 14.43
CA GLU A 143 1.88 -3.83 13.31
C GLU A 143 0.99 -3.81 12.07
N MET A 144 -0.33 -3.96 12.24
CA MET A 144 -1.29 -3.77 11.15
C MET A 144 -1.22 -2.36 10.57
N GLU A 145 -1.20 -1.33 11.43
CA GLU A 145 -1.10 0.07 11.01
C GLU A 145 0.20 0.32 10.22
N SER A 146 1.34 -0.19 10.72
CA SER A 146 2.63 -0.09 10.02
C SER A 146 2.60 -0.78 8.65
N ASN A 147 1.95 -1.94 8.54
CA ASN A 147 1.82 -2.66 7.27
C ASN A 147 0.87 -1.95 6.29
N ILE A 148 -0.21 -1.31 6.78
CA ILE A 148 -1.09 -0.46 5.97
C ILE A 148 -0.31 0.75 5.41
N MET A 149 0.46 1.44 6.26
CA MET A 149 1.30 2.58 5.84
C MET A 149 2.37 2.15 4.83
N THR A 150 3.05 1.04 5.08
CA THR A 150 4.06 0.51 4.16
C THR A 150 3.43 0.13 2.81
N THR A 151 2.22 -0.42 2.83
CA THR A 151 1.46 -0.72 1.60
C THR A 151 1.10 0.55 0.84
N LEU A 152 0.68 1.61 1.53
CA LEU A 152 0.43 2.92 0.92
C LEU A 152 1.70 3.45 0.22
N TYR A 153 2.87 3.32 0.84
CA TYR A 153 4.14 3.73 0.21
C TYR A 153 4.45 2.93 -1.06
N ILE A 154 4.26 1.61 -1.04
CA ILE A 154 4.41 0.77 -2.25
C ILE A 154 3.42 1.17 -3.34
N LEU A 155 2.17 1.47 -3.00
CA LEU A 155 1.17 1.94 -3.97
C LEU A 155 1.58 3.28 -4.59
N THR A 156 2.13 4.19 -3.81
CA THR A 156 2.62 5.48 -4.30
C THR A 156 3.86 5.34 -5.19
N ILE A 157 4.77 4.41 -4.86
CA ILE A 157 5.90 4.06 -5.73
C ILE A 157 5.39 3.47 -7.05
N LEU A 158 4.45 2.52 -7.00
CA LEU A 158 3.84 1.88 -8.15
C LEU A 158 3.19 2.91 -9.10
N THR A 159 2.37 3.83 -8.58
CA THR A 159 1.70 4.85 -9.39
C THR A 159 2.67 5.87 -9.96
N LYS A 160 3.74 6.20 -9.24
CA LYS A 160 4.81 7.06 -9.76
C LYS A 160 5.53 6.41 -10.93
N LEU A 161 5.84 5.10 -10.86
CA LEU A 161 6.41 4.35 -11.98
C LEU A 161 5.46 4.30 -13.18
N LEU A 162 4.18 4.02 -12.94
CA LEU A 162 3.15 4.04 -13.99
C LEU A 162 3.00 5.43 -14.63
N SER A 163 3.16 6.51 -13.88
CA SER A 163 3.01 7.87 -14.39
C SER A 163 4.24 8.33 -15.20
N LEU A 164 5.45 8.01 -14.75
CA LEU A 164 6.69 8.44 -15.40
C LEU A 164 7.06 7.56 -16.60
N LYS A 165 6.78 6.26 -16.52
CA LYS A 165 7.27 5.25 -17.47
C LYS A 165 6.18 4.29 -17.95
N GLY A 166 4.89 4.64 -17.77
CA GLY A 166 3.75 3.76 -18.07
C GLY A 166 3.74 3.14 -19.46
N ASN A 167 4.26 3.83 -20.49
CA ASN A 167 4.31 3.30 -21.85
C ASN A 167 5.33 2.17 -22.04
N ARG A 168 6.28 2.00 -21.11
CA ARG A 168 7.30 0.95 -21.17
C ARG A 168 6.82 -0.39 -20.61
N TYR A 169 5.79 -0.37 -19.76
CA TYR A 169 5.31 -1.56 -19.08
C TYR A 169 4.20 -2.26 -19.87
N GLU A 170 4.29 -3.58 -19.89
CA GLU A 170 3.34 -4.44 -20.60
C GLU A 170 1.92 -4.29 -20.04
N MET A 171 0.92 -4.53 -20.89
CA MET A 171 -0.48 -4.45 -20.47
C MET A 171 -0.81 -5.50 -19.40
N GLU A 172 -0.17 -6.68 -19.47
CA GLU A 172 -0.33 -7.75 -18.49
C GLU A 172 0.11 -7.32 -17.08
N ASP A 173 1.27 -6.66 -16.99
CA ASP A 173 1.80 -6.11 -15.75
C ASP A 173 0.88 -5.06 -15.13
N LYS A 174 0.32 -4.16 -15.95
CA LYS A 174 -0.67 -3.16 -15.50
C LYS A 174 -1.94 -3.83 -14.99
N CYS A 175 -2.43 -4.86 -15.70
CA CYS A 175 -3.59 -5.64 -15.26
C CYS A 175 -3.32 -6.36 -13.94
N ARG A 176 -2.13 -6.94 -13.77
CA ARG A 176 -1.70 -7.57 -12.52
C ARG A 176 -1.65 -6.56 -11.38
N ALA A 177 -1.12 -5.36 -11.62
CA ALA A 177 -1.14 -4.27 -10.65
C ALA A 177 -2.58 -3.96 -10.17
N HIS A 178 -3.50 -3.69 -11.09
CA HIS A 178 -4.91 -3.40 -10.76
C HIS A 178 -5.58 -4.57 -10.03
N HIS A 179 -5.29 -5.81 -10.42
CA HIS A 179 -5.81 -6.99 -9.73
C HIS A 179 -5.34 -7.07 -8.27
N LEU A 180 -4.05 -6.82 -8.01
CA LEU A 180 -3.50 -6.80 -6.66
C LEU A 180 -4.13 -5.66 -5.82
N VAL A 181 -4.26 -4.46 -6.39
CA VAL A 181 -4.88 -3.32 -5.69
C VAL A 181 -6.36 -3.59 -5.37
N ARG A 182 -7.12 -4.18 -6.29
CA ARG A 182 -8.51 -4.62 -6.02
C ARG A 182 -8.58 -5.60 -4.86
N ARG A 183 -7.63 -6.54 -4.76
CA ARG A 183 -7.54 -7.46 -3.62
C ARG A 183 -7.29 -6.70 -2.32
N ILE A 184 -6.41 -5.69 -2.32
CA ILE A 184 -6.17 -4.83 -1.14
C ILE A 184 -7.45 -4.09 -0.75
N CYS A 185 -8.14 -3.44 -1.70
CA CYS A 185 -9.40 -2.74 -1.43
C CYS A 185 -10.48 -3.67 -0.87
N ALA A 186 -10.57 -4.91 -1.36
CA ALA A 186 -11.50 -5.92 -0.88
C ALA A 186 -11.23 -6.36 0.57
N LEU A 187 -10.01 -6.16 1.10
CA LEU A 187 -9.71 -6.41 2.51
C LEU A 187 -10.34 -5.36 3.44
N GLN A 188 -10.85 -4.23 2.93
CA GLN A 188 -11.52 -3.19 3.72
C GLN A 188 -10.72 -2.78 4.98
N LEU A 189 -9.42 -2.55 4.78
CA LEU A 189 -8.48 -2.25 5.85
C LEU A 189 -8.76 -0.87 6.44
N ARG A 190 -8.65 -0.76 7.75
CA ARG A 190 -8.85 0.47 8.53
C ARG A 190 -7.75 0.59 9.58
N LEU A 191 -7.25 1.81 9.78
CA LEU A 191 -6.44 2.16 10.95
C LEU A 191 -7.34 2.23 12.21
N LYS A 192 -6.74 2.45 13.39
CA LYS A 192 -7.50 2.60 14.65
C LYS A 192 -8.47 3.77 14.63
N ASP A 193 -8.09 4.85 13.98
CA ASP A 193 -8.94 6.01 13.77
C ASP A 193 -9.96 5.81 12.63
N GLY A 194 -10.07 4.60 12.08
CA GLY A 194 -11.05 4.25 11.06
C GLY A 194 -10.65 4.67 9.63
N GLN A 195 -9.52 5.37 9.46
CA GLN A 195 -9.05 5.79 8.13
C GLN A 195 -8.74 4.59 7.24
N THR A 196 -9.14 4.70 5.97
CA THR A 196 -8.81 3.73 4.92
C THR A 196 -7.59 4.19 4.12
N LEU A 197 -7.03 3.32 3.25
CA LEU A 197 -5.96 3.73 2.32
C LEU A 197 -6.33 4.96 1.49
N LEU A 198 -7.61 5.11 1.12
CA LEU A 198 -8.08 6.27 0.37
C LEU A 198 -8.08 7.54 1.22
N HIS A 199 -8.43 7.47 2.51
CA HIS A 199 -8.29 8.61 3.43
C HIS A 199 -6.83 9.06 3.50
N LEU A 200 -5.91 8.12 3.71
CA LEU A 200 -4.48 8.41 3.82
C LEU A 200 -3.89 8.98 2.52
N ALA A 201 -4.30 8.46 1.37
CA ALA A 201 -3.81 8.93 0.07
C ALA A 201 -4.22 10.38 -0.25
N VAL A 202 -5.33 10.87 0.31
CA VAL A 202 -5.85 12.23 0.05
C VAL A 202 -5.63 13.20 1.20
N ASN A 203 -5.12 12.73 2.34
CA ASN A 203 -4.89 13.56 3.52
C ASN A 203 -3.47 14.17 3.49
N GLU A 204 -3.38 15.49 3.61
CA GLU A 204 -2.10 16.21 3.69
C GLU A 204 -1.34 15.89 4.99
N ASP A 205 -2.07 15.61 6.07
CA ASP A 205 -1.49 15.27 7.38
C ASP A 205 -0.94 13.84 7.45
N THR A 206 -1.03 13.06 6.37
CA THR A 206 -0.46 11.71 6.33
C THR A 206 1.06 11.76 6.45
N LEU A 207 1.55 11.47 7.65
CA LEU A 207 2.98 11.49 7.97
C LEU A 207 3.73 10.38 7.25
N VAL A 208 4.93 10.73 6.78
CA VAL A 208 5.89 9.79 6.19
C VAL A 208 7.12 9.73 7.08
N ASP A 209 7.26 8.62 7.81
CA ASP A 209 8.23 8.50 8.91
C ASP A 209 9.70 8.54 8.47
N TYR A 210 9.99 8.20 7.21
CA TYR A 210 11.36 8.02 6.71
C TYR A 210 11.76 9.13 5.74
N SER A 211 12.89 9.78 6.03
CA SER A 211 13.41 10.92 5.27
C SER A 211 13.45 10.66 3.74
N ILE A 212 14.01 9.53 3.32
CA ILE A 212 14.13 9.18 1.90
C ILE A 212 12.77 8.87 1.27
N THR A 213 11.88 8.20 2.01
CA THR A 213 10.52 7.91 1.56
C THR A 213 9.70 9.18 1.41
N ASN A 214 9.91 10.19 2.27
CA ASN A 214 9.22 11.48 2.21
C ASN A 214 9.57 12.30 0.95
N HIS A 215 10.73 12.04 0.32
CA HIS A 215 11.08 12.66 -0.97
C HIS A 215 10.26 12.08 -2.13
N VAL A 216 9.79 10.85 -1.98
CA VAL A 216 9.11 10.09 -3.04
C VAL A 216 7.60 10.04 -2.83
N CYS A 217 7.17 9.68 -1.63
CA CYS A 217 5.78 9.57 -1.20
C CYS A 217 5.36 10.89 -0.57
N LYS A 218 4.50 11.63 -1.26
CA LYS A 218 3.89 12.88 -0.77
C LYS A 218 2.40 12.77 -0.88
N TYR A 219 1.68 13.26 0.13
CA TYR A 219 0.23 13.27 0.17
C TYR A 219 -0.27 14.72 0.28
N PRO A 220 -1.40 15.06 -0.35
CA PRO A 220 -2.27 14.20 -1.17
C PRO A 220 -1.61 13.72 -2.48
N CYS A 221 -1.93 12.50 -2.91
CA CYS A 221 -1.39 11.89 -4.14
C CYS A 221 -2.51 11.52 -5.12
N ALA A 222 -2.69 12.33 -6.16
CA ALA A 222 -3.76 12.12 -7.15
C ALA A 222 -3.65 10.76 -7.85
N ALA A 223 -2.46 10.34 -8.27
CA ALA A 223 -2.29 9.07 -8.98
C ALA A 223 -2.62 7.86 -8.09
N THR A 224 -2.24 7.88 -6.81
CA THR A 224 -2.59 6.82 -5.84
C THR A 224 -4.08 6.83 -5.51
N ALA A 225 -4.68 8.01 -5.30
CA ALA A 225 -6.12 8.13 -5.09
C ALA A 225 -6.90 7.57 -6.28
N LYS A 226 -6.56 7.98 -7.52
CA LYS A 226 -7.14 7.46 -8.75
C LYS A 226 -7.08 5.94 -8.83
N LEU A 227 -5.89 5.37 -8.64
CA LEU A 227 -5.70 3.92 -8.72
C LEU A 227 -6.56 3.18 -7.68
N LEU A 228 -6.66 3.70 -6.46
CA LEU A 228 -7.51 3.13 -5.41
C LEU A 228 -8.99 3.18 -5.81
N ILE A 229 -9.45 4.33 -6.32
CA ILE A 229 -10.83 4.55 -6.80
C ILE A 229 -11.16 3.59 -7.95
N ASP A 230 -10.31 3.52 -8.98
CA ASP A 230 -10.46 2.63 -10.14
C ASP A 230 -10.46 1.14 -9.74
N CYS A 231 -9.84 0.83 -8.60
CA CYS A 231 -9.79 -0.51 -8.02
C CYS A 231 -10.91 -0.77 -6.98
N GLY A 232 -11.89 0.12 -6.87
CA GLY A 232 -13.08 -0.08 -6.04
C GLY A 232 -12.89 0.25 -4.55
N ALA A 233 -11.98 1.17 -4.22
CA ALA A 233 -11.96 1.76 -2.89
C ALA A 233 -13.28 2.48 -2.60
N ASP A 234 -13.80 2.33 -1.39
CA ASP A 234 -15.03 2.99 -0.96
C ASP A 234 -14.79 4.50 -0.76
N VAL A 235 -15.27 5.30 -1.72
CA VAL A 235 -15.17 6.77 -1.72
C VAL A 235 -16.02 7.44 -0.65
N ASN A 236 -16.95 6.70 -0.03
CA ASN A 236 -17.84 7.17 1.03
C ASN A 236 -17.51 6.54 2.39
N ALA A 237 -16.37 5.83 2.50
CA ALA A 237 -15.93 5.29 3.77
C ALA A 237 -15.81 6.40 4.82
N LEU A 238 -16.19 6.10 6.06
CA LEU A 238 -16.13 7.03 7.19
C LEU A 238 -14.95 6.67 8.09
N ASP A 239 -14.15 7.65 8.48
CA ASP A 239 -13.22 7.54 9.61
C ASP A 239 -13.97 7.65 10.97
N SER A 240 -13.25 7.64 12.09
CA SER A 240 -13.83 7.76 13.44
C SER A 240 -14.46 9.12 13.72
N ASN A 241 -14.03 10.16 13.00
CA ASN A 241 -14.64 11.48 13.02
C ASN A 241 -15.83 11.60 12.05
N ARG A 242 -16.19 10.50 11.37
CA ARG A 242 -17.16 10.46 10.27
C ARG A 242 -16.79 11.37 9.09
N ASN A 243 -15.51 11.67 8.92
CA ASN A 243 -15.02 12.28 7.70
C ASN A 243 -14.99 11.21 6.61
N THR A 244 -15.40 11.60 5.41
CA THR A 244 -15.15 10.86 4.17
C THR A 244 -13.81 11.31 3.59
N PRO A 245 -13.23 10.59 2.62
CA PRO A 245 -12.06 11.10 1.87
C PRO A 245 -12.28 12.50 1.30
N LEU A 246 -13.52 12.80 0.88
CA LEU A 246 -13.90 14.13 0.39
C LEU A 246 -13.85 15.21 1.50
N HIS A 247 -14.15 14.89 2.76
CA HIS A 247 -13.96 15.83 3.86
C HIS A 247 -12.48 16.18 4.07
N LEU A 248 -11.60 15.17 4.02
CA LEU A 248 -10.17 15.36 4.31
C LEU A 248 -9.45 16.17 3.22
N ILE A 249 -9.72 15.91 1.94
CA ILE A 249 -9.04 16.64 0.84
C ILE A 249 -9.43 18.12 0.77
N ILE A 250 -10.54 18.51 1.42
CA ILE A 250 -11.07 19.87 1.43
C ILE A 250 -10.61 20.65 2.68
N ASP A 251 -10.39 19.96 3.80
CA ASP A 251 -10.03 20.56 5.09
C ASP A 251 -8.50 20.76 5.17
N TYR A 252 -7.98 21.71 4.39
CA TYR A 252 -6.57 22.08 4.44
C TYR A 252 -6.38 23.49 5.02
N GLY A 253 -5.40 23.61 5.93
CA GLY A 253 -5.19 24.81 6.74
C GLY A 253 -4.48 25.95 6.03
N GLU A 254 -3.60 25.65 5.08
CA GLU A 254 -2.76 26.61 4.37
C GLU A 254 -3.07 26.61 2.87
N PRO A 255 -3.01 27.74 2.15
CA PRO A 255 -3.22 27.76 0.69
C PRO A 255 -2.20 26.86 -0.02
N ILE A 256 -2.64 25.64 -0.38
CA ILE A 256 -1.80 24.61 -0.98
C ILE A 256 -1.26 25.09 -2.34
N SER A 257 0.03 24.84 -2.55
CA SER A 257 0.76 25.15 -3.80
C SER A 257 0.37 24.26 -4.98
N ASP A 258 -0.07 23.03 -4.72
CA ASP A 258 -0.53 22.07 -5.74
C ASP A 258 -2.06 21.97 -5.82
N PHE A 259 -2.67 23.08 -6.22
CA PHE A 259 -4.10 23.17 -6.46
C PHE A 259 -4.60 22.16 -7.51
N MET A 260 -3.77 21.79 -8.49
CA MET A 260 -4.15 20.88 -9.57
C MET A 260 -4.36 19.45 -9.05
N THR A 261 -3.50 18.98 -8.15
CA THR A 261 -3.63 17.67 -7.51
C THR A 261 -4.92 17.56 -6.70
N ILE A 262 -5.25 18.57 -5.88
CA ILE A 262 -6.49 18.62 -5.10
C ILE A 262 -7.71 18.57 -6.01
N ASN A 263 -7.73 19.41 -7.05
CA ASN A 263 -8.82 19.44 -8.02
C ASN A 263 -9.04 18.07 -8.67
N THR A 264 -7.95 17.44 -9.08
CA THR A 264 -8.01 16.13 -9.73
C THR A 264 -8.64 15.11 -8.79
N ILE A 265 -8.20 15.07 -7.53
CA ILE A 265 -8.75 14.15 -6.52
C ILE A 265 -10.23 14.43 -6.24
N ILE A 266 -10.61 15.70 -6.06
CA ILE A 266 -12.02 16.08 -5.82
C ILE A 266 -12.89 15.63 -6.99
N MET A 267 -12.46 15.88 -8.23
CA MET A 267 -13.20 15.47 -9.42
C MET A 267 -13.32 13.95 -9.52
N GLU A 268 -12.23 13.21 -9.29
CA GLU A 268 -12.26 11.74 -9.29
C GLU A 268 -13.19 11.16 -8.22
N LEU A 269 -13.19 11.73 -7.01
CA LEU A 269 -14.12 11.33 -5.95
C LEU A 269 -15.58 11.59 -6.34
N ILE A 270 -15.88 12.77 -6.91
CA ILE A 270 -17.24 13.13 -7.34
C ILE A 270 -17.71 12.22 -8.48
N GLU A 271 -16.86 12.00 -9.49
CA GLU A 271 -17.15 11.12 -10.63
C GLU A 271 -17.35 9.67 -10.19
N ALA A 272 -16.64 9.23 -9.14
CA ALA A 272 -16.82 7.93 -8.52
C ALA A 272 -18.02 7.84 -7.55
N GLY A 273 -18.79 8.92 -7.37
CA GLY A 273 -20.03 8.93 -6.59
C GLY A 273 -19.87 9.28 -5.11
N ALA A 274 -18.88 10.09 -4.75
CA ALA A 274 -18.75 10.61 -3.39
C ALA A 274 -19.94 11.50 -2.99
N HIS A 275 -20.49 11.25 -1.80
CA HIS A 275 -21.61 11.99 -1.23
C HIS A 275 -21.15 13.32 -0.64
N MET A 276 -21.59 14.43 -1.26
CA MET A 276 -21.29 15.80 -0.81
C MET A 276 -22.15 16.28 0.35
N ASP A 277 -23.11 15.47 0.80
CA ASP A 277 -24.09 15.78 1.84
C ASP A 277 -24.00 14.82 3.04
N THR A 278 -22.95 14.01 3.09
CA THR A 278 -22.54 13.27 4.28
C THR A 278 -22.18 14.26 5.37
N VAL A 279 -22.59 14.03 6.62
CA VAL A 279 -22.19 14.89 7.74
C VAL A 279 -21.18 14.18 8.64
N ASN A 280 -20.12 14.89 9.01
CA ASN A 280 -19.14 14.42 9.98
C ASN A 280 -19.59 14.67 11.43
N ASN A 281 -18.77 14.30 12.42
CA ASN A 281 -19.04 14.53 13.85
C ASN A 281 -19.11 16.03 14.23
N ARG A 282 -18.63 16.93 13.37
CA ARG A 282 -18.75 18.39 13.53
C ARG A 282 -20.01 18.95 12.88
N TRP A 283 -20.93 18.10 12.41
CA TRP A 283 -22.17 18.49 11.71
C TRP A 283 -21.93 19.26 10.41
N LYS A 284 -20.75 19.10 9.82
CA LYS A 284 -20.39 19.75 8.56
C LYS A 284 -20.50 18.74 7.44
N THR A 285 -21.11 19.16 6.33
CA THR A 285 -20.92 18.47 5.05
C THR A 285 -19.54 18.78 4.48
N PRO A 286 -19.03 18.02 3.49
CA PRO A 286 -17.83 18.42 2.76
C PRO A 286 -17.89 19.86 2.26
N TYR A 287 -19.07 20.33 1.83
CA TYR A 287 -19.29 21.71 1.40
C TYR A 287 -19.15 22.73 2.54
N ASP A 288 -19.64 22.41 3.74
CA ASP A 288 -19.56 23.28 4.92
C ASP A 288 -18.18 23.26 5.58
N ALA A 289 -17.41 22.18 5.34
CA ALA A 289 -16.04 22.04 5.81
C ALA A 289 -15.05 22.89 4.99
N VAL A 290 -15.41 23.30 3.76
CA VAL A 290 -14.52 24.07 2.89
C VAL A 290 -14.14 25.42 3.52
N THR A 291 -12.83 25.63 3.70
CA THR A 291 -12.24 26.91 4.15
C THR A 291 -11.92 27.85 2.98
N THR A 292 -11.61 27.32 1.80
CA THR A 292 -11.08 28.08 0.64
C THR A 292 -12.01 28.17 -0.58
N GLY A 293 -11.87 29.21 -1.41
CA GLY A 293 -12.85 29.56 -2.43
C GLY A 293 -12.97 28.63 -3.65
N VAL A 294 -11.91 27.90 -4.02
CA VAL A 294 -11.92 27.13 -5.28
C VAL A 294 -12.52 25.73 -5.14
N PRO A 295 -12.17 24.91 -4.13
CA PRO A 295 -12.92 23.69 -3.82
C PRO A 295 -14.42 23.98 -3.62
N LYS A 296 -14.74 25.11 -2.98
CA LYS A 296 -16.12 25.59 -2.82
C LYS A 296 -16.81 25.84 -4.15
N THR A 297 -16.09 26.36 -5.15
CA THR A 297 -16.63 26.60 -6.50
C THR A 297 -16.94 25.30 -7.21
N ILE A 298 -16.05 24.31 -7.13
CA ILE A 298 -16.21 22.99 -7.76
C ILE A 298 -17.37 22.23 -7.14
N LEU A 299 -17.42 22.17 -5.81
CA LEU A 299 -18.56 21.54 -5.14
C LEU A 299 -19.85 22.28 -5.51
N ARG A 300 -19.83 23.61 -5.60
CA ARG A 300 -20.99 24.40 -6.05
C ARG A 300 -21.44 24.00 -7.46
N THR A 301 -20.53 23.85 -8.42
CA THR A 301 -20.88 23.46 -9.80
C THR A 301 -21.37 22.02 -9.91
N HIS A 302 -20.91 21.14 -9.00
CA HIS A 302 -21.25 19.72 -8.99
C HIS A 302 -22.35 19.31 -7.99
N THR A 303 -22.95 20.25 -7.24
CA THR A 303 -24.00 20.05 -6.20
C THR A 303 -25.31 19.37 -6.64
N LYS A 304 -25.37 18.69 -7.79
CA LYS A 304 -26.55 17.90 -8.17
C LYS A 304 -26.67 16.69 -7.25
N LEU A 305 -27.35 16.89 -6.12
CA LEU A 305 -27.70 15.82 -5.19
C LEU A 305 -28.64 14.84 -5.89
N SER A 306 -28.38 13.55 -5.72
CA SER A 306 -29.30 12.53 -6.19
C SER A 306 -30.64 12.64 -5.44
N LEU A 307 -31.74 12.23 -6.08
CA LEU A 307 -33.06 12.19 -5.41
C LEU A 307 -33.02 11.31 -4.15
N LYS A 308 -32.21 10.26 -4.16
CA LYS A 308 -32.01 9.36 -3.01
C LYS A 308 -31.40 10.12 -1.83
N CYS A 309 -30.36 10.92 -2.08
CA CYS A 309 -29.73 11.79 -1.09
C CYS A 309 -30.72 12.85 -0.54
N MET A 310 -31.46 13.52 -1.43
CA MET A 310 -32.48 14.50 -1.04
C MET A 310 -33.58 13.88 -0.16
N ALA A 311 -34.05 12.68 -0.52
CA ALA A 311 -35.05 11.96 0.26
C ALA A 311 -34.52 11.55 1.64
N ALA A 312 -33.30 11.01 1.72
CA ALA A 312 -32.67 10.65 2.99
C ALA A 312 -32.45 11.87 3.90
N LYS A 313 -32.01 12.99 3.32
CA LYS A 313 -31.88 14.26 4.03
C LYS A 313 -33.22 14.77 4.55
N ALA A 314 -34.29 14.66 3.76
CA ALA A 314 -35.64 15.04 4.21
C ALA A 314 -36.15 14.14 5.34
N VAL A 315 -35.94 12.82 5.25
CA VAL A 315 -36.30 11.86 6.32
C VAL A 315 -35.63 12.24 7.64
N LYS A 316 -34.34 12.59 7.61
CA LYS A 316 -33.60 13.05 8.79
C LYS A 316 -34.02 14.43 9.27
N PHE A 317 -34.21 15.38 8.35
CA PHE A 317 -34.58 16.75 8.70
C PHE A 317 -35.95 16.85 9.39
N TYR A 318 -36.91 16.01 9.00
CA TYR A 318 -38.25 15.97 9.58
C TYR A 318 -38.43 14.88 10.66
N ASP A 319 -37.34 14.22 11.09
CA ASP A 319 -37.32 13.13 12.09
C ASP A 319 -38.37 12.04 11.82
N ILE A 320 -38.48 11.63 10.55
CA ILE A 320 -39.46 10.63 10.11
C ILE A 320 -38.96 9.23 10.51
N SER A 321 -39.79 8.44 11.19
CA SER A 321 -39.44 7.06 11.56
C SER A 321 -39.25 6.17 10.33
N TYR A 322 -38.00 5.77 10.05
CA TYR A 322 -37.64 4.94 8.90
C TYR A 322 -37.20 3.51 9.26
N ARG A 323 -36.75 3.28 10.51
CA ARG A 323 -36.27 1.96 10.97
C ARG A 323 -37.40 0.92 10.91
N GLY A 324 -37.17 -0.18 10.20
CA GLY A 324 -38.17 -1.25 9.96
C GLY A 324 -39.20 -0.92 8.87
N ASN A 325 -39.26 0.32 8.38
CA ASN A 325 -40.14 0.76 7.30
C ASN A 325 -39.44 0.78 5.94
N VAL A 326 -38.11 0.79 5.92
CA VAL A 326 -37.29 0.71 4.71
C VAL A 326 -36.39 -0.54 4.77
N PRO A 327 -35.93 -1.07 3.62
CA PRO A 327 -34.91 -2.11 3.59
C PRO A 327 -33.68 -1.73 4.44
N ARG A 328 -33.08 -2.68 5.18
CA ARG A 328 -31.92 -2.44 6.05
C ARG A 328 -30.74 -1.74 5.35
N CYS A 329 -30.54 -2.01 4.06
CA CYS A 329 -29.50 -1.36 3.26
C CYS A 329 -29.75 0.14 3.01
N LEU A 330 -31.00 0.60 3.15
CA LEU A 330 -31.36 2.02 3.08
C LEU A 330 -31.34 2.69 4.46
N GLU A 331 -31.44 1.94 5.55
CA GLU A 331 -31.30 2.51 6.91
C GLU A 331 -29.88 3.09 7.09
N SER A 332 -28.85 2.33 6.77
CA SER A 332 -27.45 2.81 6.83
C SER A 332 -27.19 3.98 5.88
N PHE A 333 -27.85 4.00 4.73
CA PHE A 333 -27.79 5.12 3.79
C PHE A 333 -28.46 6.38 4.36
N ILE A 334 -29.61 6.25 5.03
CA ILE A 334 -30.28 7.39 5.66
C ILE A 334 -29.46 7.93 6.85
N GLU A 335 -28.82 7.04 7.62
CA GLU A 335 -27.92 7.38 8.74
C GLU A 335 -26.65 8.13 8.29
N LEU A 336 -26.23 8.00 7.03
CA LEU A 336 -25.10 8.73 6.47
C LEU A 336 -25.40 10.25 6.33
N HIS A 337 -26.67 10.61 6.20
CA HIS A 337 -27.14 11.99 5.99
C HIS A 337 -27.63 12.70 7.27
N GLY A 338 -27.41 12.10 8.45
CA GLY A 338 -27.75 12.72 9.74
C GLY A 338 -27.83 11.73 10.90
N PHE A 339 -27.64 12.21 12.13
CA PHE A 339 -27.81 11.41 13.34
C PHE A 339 -29.29 11.16 13.67
N ASP A 340 -29.58 10.06 14.36
CA ASP A 340 -30.86 9.92 15.08
C ASP A 340 -30.72 10.71 16.40
N LEU A 341 -31.63 11.65 16.66
CA LEU A 341 -31.67 12.42 17.91
C LEU A 341 -31.93 11.55 19.17
N ASN A 342 -32.19 10.26 18.99
CA ASN A 342 -32.62 9.31 20.03
C ASN A 342 -31.53 8.32 20.47
N GLN A 343 -30.24 8.60 20.25
CA GLN A 343 -29.12 7.80 20.78
C GLN A 343 -28.21 8.60 21.74
N CYS A 344 -28.81 9.46 22.58
CA CYS A 344 -28.16 9.97 23.79
C CYS A 344 -28.44 9.07 24.98
#